data_AF-A0A0B7ASR3-F1
#
_entry.id   AF-A0A0B7ASR3-F1
#
_cell.length_a   1.000
_cell.length_b   1.000
_cell.length_c   1.000
_cell.angle_alpha   90.00
_cell.angle_beta   90.00
_cell.angle_gamma   90.00
#
_symmetry.space_group_name_H-M   'P 1'
#
loop_
_entity.id
_entity.type
_entity.pdbx_description
1 polymer ?
#
loop_
_entity_poly.entity_id
_entity_poly.type
_entity_poly.pdbx_seq_one_letter_code
_entity_poly.pdbx_strand_id
1 'polypeptide(L)'
;MADFNQLRAIEDDEDEFNEDESISERLIGLTEMFPETVRKVCSYTGSFLGTATKTGIWLVRNALWIASSSAVILVMPVVFESERAQQQEEHLQQQRQILLGPNAAVSGSSSGNLLPGMNMVPPPPMSQRP
;
A
#
# COMPACT_ATOMS: atom_id res chain seq x y z
N MET A 1 29.15 26.54 63.60
CA MET A 1 29.29 27.12 62.24
C MET A 1 29.77 26.04 61.25
N ALA A 2 29.24 24.81 61.31
CA ALA A 2 29.73 23.68 60.53
C ALA A 2 28.58 22.76 60.08
N ASP A 3 27.47 23.35 59.63
CA ASP A 3 26.24 22.59 59.32
C ASP A 3 25.59 23.07 58.00
N PHE A 4 25.61 24.37 57.71
CA PHE A 4 25.13 24.91 56.44
C PHE A 4 25.95 24.49 55.21
N ASN A 5 27.26 24.28 55.37
CA ASN A 5 28.13 23.91 54.25
C ASN A 5 28.03 22.41 53.90
N GLN A 6 27.52 21.59 54.82
CA GLN A 6 27.34 20.15 54.62
C GLN A 6 25.98 19.85 53.98
N LEU A 7 24.93 20.60 54.32
CA LEU A 7 23.64 20.53 53.61
C LEU A 7 23.74 20.99 52.15
N ARG A 8 24.51 22.05 51.88
CA ARG A 8 24.75 22.53 50.51
C ARG A 8 25.50 21.52 49.63
N ALA A 9 26.37 20.70 50.24
CA ALA A 9 27.11 19.66 49.52
C ALA A 9 26.26 18.42 49.22
N ILE A 10 25.12 18.24 49.90
CA ILE A 10 24.21 17.11 49.66
C ILE A 10 23.17 17.48 48.59
N GLU A 11 22.72 18.74 48.53
CA GLU A 11 21.79 19.21 47.48
C GLU A 11 22.43 19.27 46.07
N ASP A 12 23.75 19.48 45.95
CA ASP A 12 24.45 19.56 44.65
C ASP A 12 24.73 18.17 44.03
N ASP A 13 24.63 17.08 44.80
CA ASP A 13 24.90 15.70 44.34
C ASP A 13 23.62 14.94 43.90
N GLU A 14 22.41 15.46 44.18
CA GLU A 14 21.15 14.81 43.79
C GLU A 14 20.72 15.13 42.35
N ASP A 15 21.24 16.20 41.75
CA ASP A 15 20.92 16.65 40.40
C ASP A 15 21.84 16.05 39.31
N GLU A 16 22.96 15.41 39.66
CA GLU A 16 23.90 14.78 38.71
C GLU A 16 23.49 13.34 38.30
N PHE A 17 22.51 12.74 38.98
CA PHE A 17 22.11 11.35 38.75
C PHE A 17 21.16 11.15 37.55
N ASN A 18 20.69 12.21 36.88
CA ASN A 18 19.53 12.08 35.98
C ASN A 18 19.72 12.57 34.54
N GLU A 19 20.78 13.30 34.21
CA GLU A 19 20.88 13.93 32.87
C GLU A 19 21.74 13.18 31.84
N ASP A 20 22.59 12.24 32.27
CA ASP A 20 23.50 11.51 31.34
C ASP A 20 23.24 10.00 31.20
N GLU A 21 22.34 9.41 31.99
CA GLU A 21 22.03 7.97 31.87
C GLU A 21 21.07 7.68 30.70
N SER A 22 21.60 7.08 29.63
CA SER A 22 20.75 6.63 28.52
C SER A 22 19.80 5.51 28.98
N ILE A 23 18.58 5.48 28.41
CA ILE A 23 17.63 4.36 28.60
C ILE A 23 18.30 3.01 28.30
N SER A 24 19.26 2.96 27.37
CA SER A 24 20.05 1.76 27.09
C SER A 24 20.93 1.32 28.26
N GLU A 25 21.53 2.26 28.98
CA GLU A 25 22.38 2.01 30.16
C GLU A 25 21.54 1.51 31.34
N ARG A 26 20.35 2.08 31.54
CA ARG A 26 19.39 1.57 32.53
C ARG A 26 18.91 0.16 32.19
N LEU A 27 18.61 -0.11 30.92
CA LEU A 27 18.27 -1.46 30.45
C LEU A 27 19.43 -2.44 30.62
N ILE A 28 20.67 -1.99 30.39
CA ILE A 28 21.84 -2.84 30.55
C ILE A 28 22.12 -3.12 32.03
N GLY A 29 22.00 -2.13 32.92
CA GLY A 29 22.10 -2.29 34.37
C GLY A 29 21.02 -3.20 34.94
N LEU A 30 19.78 -3.05 34.48
CA LEU A 30 18.68 -3.97 34.83
C LEU A 30 18.96 -5.39 34.34
N THR A 31 19.51 -5.55 33.13
CA THR A 31 19.82 -6.89 32.61
C THR A 31 20.99 -7.56 33.33
N GLU A 32 21.87 -6.80 34.00
CA GLU A 32 22.97 -7.30 34.85
C GLU A 32 22.49 -7.97 36.14
N MET A 33 21.31 -7.60 36.66
CA MET A 33 20.74 -8.25 37.85
C MET A 33 20.13 -9.63 37.55
N PHE A 34 20.01 -10.03 36.28
CA PHE A 34 19.45 -11.32 35.88
C PHE A 34 20.53 -12.38 35.60
N PRO A 35 20.24 -13.68 35.86
CA PRO A 35 21.19 -14.75 35.60
C PRO A 35 21.49 -14.93 34.11
N GLU A 36 22.74 -15.30 33.80
CA GLU A 36 23.29 -15.54 32.45
C GLU A 36 22.37 -16.34 31.52
N THR A 37 21.64 -17.31 32.05
CA THR A 37 20.71 -18.15 31.29
C THR A 37 19.58 -17.32 30.66
N VAL A 38 19.04 -16.33 31.37
CA VAL A 38 17.95 -15.47 30.88
C VAL A 38 18.47 -14.52 29.79
N ARG A 39 19.67 -13.97 29.98
CA ARG A 39 20.34 -13.08 29.01
C ARG A 39 20.64 -13.82 27.70
N LYS A 40 21.08 -15.08 27.78
CA LYS A 40 21.34 -15.96 26.61
C LYS A 40 20.06 -16.38 25.87
N VAL A 41 18.98 -16.68 26.60
CA VAL A 41 17.68 -17.00 25.98
C VAL A 41 17.12 -15.77 25.25
N CYS A 42 17.23 -14.58 25.84
CA CYS A 42 16.79 -13.33 25.21
C CYS A 42 17.60 -13.03 23.94
N SER A 43 18.93 -13.15 24.00
CA SER A 43 19.78 -12.92 22.82
C SER A 43 19.57 -13.96 21.72
N TYR A 44 19.36 -15.23 22.08
CA TYR A 44 19.01 -16.29 21.13
C TYR A 44 17.65 -16.03 20.50
N THR A 45 16.65 -15.62 21.27
CA THR A 45 15.30 -15.29 20.78
C THR A 45 15.34 -14.07 19.86
N GLY A 46 16.10 -13.04 20.19
CA GLY A 46 16.29 -11.87 19.32
C GLY A 46 16.99 -12.22 18.01
N SER A 47 18.03 -13.07 18.07
CA SER A 47 18.75 -13.55 16.88
C SER A 47 17.87 -14.46 16.02
N PHE A 48 17.07 -15.32 16.65
CA PHE A 48 16.09 -16.16 15.98
C PHE A 48 15.02 -15.31 15.30
N LEU A 49 14.49 -14.28 15.97
CA LEU A 49 13.51 -13.38 15.38
C LEU A 49 14.08 -12.59 14.20
N GLY A 50 15.32 -12.11 14.30
CA GLY A 50 16.00 -11.42 13.20
C GLY A 50 16.22 -12.33 11.99
N THR A 51 16.68 -13.56 12.22
CA THR A 51 16.89 -14.56 11.16
C THR A 51 15.57 -15.05 10.56
N ALA A 52 14.54 -15.27 11.39
CA ALA A 52 13.19 -15.64 10.95
C ALA A 52 12.55 -14.53 10.10
N THR A 53 12.67 -13.26 10.50
CA THR A 53 12.15 -12.12 9.73
C THR A 53 12.86 -12.00 8.39
N LYS A 54 14.19 -12.10 8.37
CA LYS A 54 14.97 -12.06 7.12
C LYS A 54 14.58 -13.20 6.18
N THR A 55 14.40 -14.41 6.71
CA THR A 55 14.01 -15.59 5.94
C THR A 55 12.56 -15.49 5.46
N GLY A 56 11.66 -15.00 6.30
CA GLY A 56 10.25 -14.77 5.96
C GLY A 56 10.11 -13.75 4.83
N ILE A 57 10.79 -12.61 4.91
CA ILE A 57 10.79 -11.60 3.84
C ILE A 57 11.37 -12.17 2.54
N TRP A 58 12.44 -12.95 2.61
CA TRP A 58 13.02 -13.60 1.44
C TRP A 58 12.05 -14.60 0.80
N LEU A 59 11.38 -15.43 1.62
CA LEU A 59 10.39 -16.39 1.17
C LEU A 59 9.19 -15.70 0.53
N VAL A 60 8.60 -14.71 1.21
CA VAL A 60 7.46 -13.94 0.69
C VAL A 60 7.81 -13.30 -0.64
N ARG A 61 8.99 -12.70 -0.76
CA ARG A 61 9.43 -12.07 -2.00
C ARG A 61 9.56 -13.08 -3.15
N ASN A 62 10.13 -14.25 -2.90
CA ASN A 62 10.22 -15.31 -3.90
C ASN A 62 8.85 -15.91 -4.26
N ALA A 63 8.03 -16.21 -3.26
CA ALA A 63 6.68 -16.71 -3.45
C ALA A 63 5.83 -15.72 -4.23
N LEU A 64 5.92 -14.43 -3.92
CA LEU A 64 5.24 -13.36 -4.65
C LEU A 64 5.72 -13.27 -6.10
N TRP A 65 7.03 -13.41 -6.35
CA TRP A 65 7.56 -13.40 -7.71
C TRP A 65 7.03 -14.56 -8.56
N ILE A 66 7.05 -15.76 -7.98
CA ILE A 66 6.56 -16.99 -8.62
C ILE A 66 5.05 -16.91 -8.82
N ALA A 67 4.29 -16.53 -7.78
CA ALA A 67 2.84 -16.41 -7.84
C ALA A 67 2.41 -15.32 -8.83
N SER A 68 3.09 -14.18 -8.86
CA SER A 68 2.83 -13.10 -9.82
C SER A 68 3.03 -13.59 -11.25
N SER A 69 4.18 -14.22 -11.54
CA SER A 69 4.47 -14.75 -12.87
C SER A 69 3.49 -15.86 -13.27
N SER A 70 3.14 -16.72 -12.33
CA SER A 70 2.15 -17.81 -12.54
C SER A 70 0.76 -17.25 -12.81
N ALA A 71 0.34 -16.23 -12.05
CA ALA A 71 -0.94 -15.57 -12.23
C ALA A 71 -1.03 -14.93 -13.61
N VAL A 72 0.02 -14.27 -14.10
CA VAL A 72 0.02 -13.67 -15.45
C VAL A 72 -0.21 -14.73 -16.53
N ILE A 73 0.47 -15.88 -16.46
CA ILE A 73 0.33 -16.95 -17.45
C ILE A 73 -1.09 -17.54 -17.44
N LEU A 74 -1.70 -17.67 -16.26
CA LEU A 74 -3.05 -18.23 -16.10
C LEU A 74 -4.17 -17.24 -16.43
N VAL A 75 -3.97 -15.96 -16.12
CA VAL A 75 -4.96 -14.89 -16.33
C VAL A 75 -5.01 -14.49 -17.81
N MET A 76 -3.87 -14.52 -18.52
CA MET A 76 -3.79 -14.19 -19.95
C MET A 76 -4.85 -14.88 -20.83
N PRO A 77 -5.02 -16.22 -20.82
CA PRO A 77 -6.05 -16.88 -21.61
C PRO A 77 -7.49 -16.52 -21.17
N VAL A 78 -7.72 -16.34 -19.86
CA VAL A 78 -9.04 -15.96 -19.32
C VAL A 78 -9.42 -14.55 -19.78
N VAL A 79 -8.46 -13.63 -19.81
CA VAL A 79 -8.69 -12.27 -20.32
C VAL A 79 -9.07 -12.33 -21.81
N PHE A 80 -8.36 -13.11 -22.62
CA PHE A 80 -8.70 -13.25 -24.05
C PHE A 80 -10.10 -13.82 -24.28
N GLU A 81 -10.52 -14.79 -23.47
CA GLU A 81 -11.88 -15.31 -23.54
C GLU A 81 -12.91 -14.24 -23.15
N SER A 82 -12.64 -13.48 -22.10
CA SER A 82 -13.52 -12.39 -21.65
C SER A 82 -13.62 -11.22 -22.64
N GLU A 83 -12.51 -10.85 -23.30
CA GLU A 83 -12.48 -9.79 -24.31
C GLU A 83 -13.16 -10.23 -25.61
N ARG A 84 -12.98 -11.49 -26.02
CA ARG A 84 -13.67 -12.07 -27.17
C ARG A 84 -15.19 -12.02 -26.99
N ALA A 85 -15.67 -12.34 -25.78
CA ALA A 85 -17.09 -12.25 -25.45
C ALA A 85 -17.61 -10.79 -25.55
N GLN A 86 -16.84 -9.82 -25.03
CA GLN A 86 -17.21 -8.41 -25.13
C GLN A 86 -17.18 -7.87 -26.57
N GLN A 87 -16.18 -8.25 -27.37
CA GLN A 87 -16.07 -7.81 -28.77
C GLN A 87 -17.28 -8.24 -29.60
N GLN A 88 -17.78 -9.48 -29.43
CA GLN A 88 -18.95 -9.94 -30.17
C GLN A 88 -20.23 -9.17 -29.81
N GLU A 89 -20.40 -8.81 -28.54
CA GLU A 89 -21.53 -7.99 -28.10
C GLU A 89 -21.45 -6.57 -28.65
N GLU A 90 -20.26 -5.96 -28.64
CA GLU A 90 -20.04 -4.63 -29.20
C GLU A 90 -20.27 -4.59 -30.72
N HIS A 91 -19.80 -5.59 -31.46
CA HIS A 91 -20.05 -5.68 -32.90
C HIS A 91 -21.54 -5.86 -33.21
N LEU A 92 -22.27 -6.65 -32.42
CA LEU A 92 -23.73 -6.79 -32.55
C LEU A 92 -24.45 -5.48 -32.22
N GLN A 93 -24.02 -4.75 -31.19
CA GLN A 93 -24.59 -3.46 -30.84
C GLN A 93 -24.31 -2.39 -31.90
N GLN A 94 -23.10 -2.35 -32.45
CA GLN A 94 -22.74 -1.47 -33.57
C GLN A 94 -23.54 -1.83 -34.83
N GLN A 95 -23.69 -3.12 -35.15
CA GLN A 95 -24.50 -3.55 -36.29
C GLN A 95 -25.98 -3.19 -36.09
N ARG A 96 -26.51 -3.31 -34.87
CA ARG A 96 -27.85 -2.81 -34.53
C ARG A 96 -27.94 -1.29 -34.68
N GLN A 97 -26.98 -0.52 -34.20
CA GLN A 97 -26.99 0.95 -34.33
C GLN A 97 -26.80 1.43 -35.78
N ILE A 98 -26.07 0.68 -36.62
CA ILE A 98 -25.89 0.98 -38.05
C ILE A 98 -27.11 0.58 -38.88
N LEU A 99 -27.74 -0.57 -38.61
CA LEU A 99 -28.97 -0.96 -39.31
C LEU A 99 -30.20 -0.16 -38.88
N LEU A 100 -30.19 0.36 -37.64
CA LEU A 100 -31.32 1.10 -37.08
C LEU A 100 -31.13 2.62 -37.13
N GLY A 101 -29.95 3.08 -37.53
CA GLY A 101 -29.52 4.46 -37.41
C GLY A 101 -29.56 4.97 -35.96
N PRO A 102 -28.97 6.14 -35.67
CA PRO A 102 -29.06 6.79 -34.36
C PRO A 102 -30.50 7.02 -33.83
N ASN A 103 -31.52 6.80 -34.65
CA ASN A 103 -32.92 7.04 -34.31
C ASN A 103 -33.70 5.83 -33.77
N ALA A 104 -33.38 4.57 -34.10
CA ALA A 104 -34.26 3.49 -33.59
C ALA A 104 -34.01 3.12 -32.12
N ALA A 105 -32.81 3.36 -31.58
CA ALA A 105 -32.56 3.25 -30.13
C ALA A 105 -33.32 4.33 -29.33
N VAL A 106 -33.61 5.49 -29.93
CA VAL A 106 -34.46 6.53 -29.33
C VAL A 106 -35.95 6.25 -29.51
N SER A 107 -36.33 5.53 -30.58
CA SER A 107 -37.74 5.21 -30.87
C SER A 107 -38.33 4.11 -29.96
N GLY A 108 -37.49 3.25 -29.38
CA GLY A 108 -37.90 2.25 -28.38
C GLY A 108 -38.13 2.82 -26.98
N SER A 109 -37.65 4.04 -26.72
CA SER A 109 -37.84 4.78 -25.47
C SER A 109 -38.74 5.99 -25.70
N SER A 110 -39.92 5.77 -26.26
CA SER A 110 -40.98 6.77 -26.22
C SER A 110 -41.81 6.64 -24.94
N SER A 111 -41.25 7.12 -23.82
CA SER A 111 -42.04 7.81 -22.79
C SER A 111 -41.14 8.37 -21.70
N GLY A 112 -41.15 9.70 -21.56
CA GLY A 112 -40.77 10.37 -20.32
C GLY A 112 -39.42 11.08 -20.35
N ASN A 113 -39.32 12.15 -21.14
CA ASN A 113 -38.94 13.50 -20.68
C ASN A 113 -38.18 14.27 -21.78
N LEU A 114 -38.92 15.18 -22.43
CA LEU A 114 -38.57 16.59 -22.60
C LEU A 114 -37.09 16.92 -22.91
N LEU A 115 -36.74 17.08 -24.19
CA LEU A 115 -36.15 18.30 -24.80
C LEU A 115 -35.44 17.99 -26.15
N PRO A 116 -36.02 18.39 -27.29
CA PRO A 116 -35.41 18.27 -28.61
C PRO A 116 -34.55 19.51 -28.94
N GLY A 117 -33.29 19.30 -29.32
CA GLY A 117 -32.51 20.29 -30.06
C GLY A 117 -31.17 20.68 -29.44
N MET A 118 -30.12 19.91 -29.74
CA MET A 118 -28.79 20.49 -29.96
C MET A 118 -27.98 19.57 -30.86
N ASN A 119 -28.10 19.83 -32.16
CA ASN A 119 -27.28 19.24 -33.20
C ASN A 119 -25.85 19.82 -33.07
N MET A 120 -24.99 19.23 -32.23
CA MET A 120 -23.59 19.64 -32.17
C MET A 120 -22.82 19.04 -33.35
N VAL A 121 -22.73 19.82 -34.43
CA VAL A 121 -21.79 19.61 -35.53
C VAL A 121 -20.36 19.63 -34.98
N PRO A 122 -19.52 18.64 -35.29
CA PRO A 122 -18.11 18.67 -34.92
C PRO A 122 -17.39 19.83 -35.65
N PRO A 123 -16.52 20.59 -34.96
CA PRO A 123 -15.83 21.73 -35.54
C PRO A 123 -14.87 21.29 -36.67
N PRO A 124 -14.76 22.05 -37.77
CA PRO A 124 -13.89 21.71 -38.89
C PRO A 124 -12.40 21.79 -38.51
N PRO A 125 -11.54 20.92 -39.08
CA PRO A 125 -10.10 20.99 -38.87
C PRO A 125 -9.55 22.27 -39.52
N MET A 126 -8.89 23.12 -38.72
CA MET A 126 -8.12 24.25 -39.24
C MET A 126 -6.88 23.71 -39.96
N SER A 127 -6.97 23.64 -41.28
CA SER A 127 -5.83 23.41 -42.16
C SER A 127 -4.80 24.53 -42.00
N GLN A 128 -3.56 24.13 -41.70
CA GLN A 128 -2.36 24.97 -41.69
C GLN A 128 -2.27 25.83 -42.95
N ARG A 129 -1.73 27.04 -42.81
CA ARG A 129 -1.21 27.82 -43.93
C ARG A 129 0.20 28.37 -43.57
N PRO A 130 1.06 28.51 -44.59
CA PRO A 130 2.53 28.48 -44.49
C PRO A 130 3.16 29.71 -43.83
#